data_AF-A0A6L7WTK3-F1
#
_entry.id   AF-A0A6L7WTK3-F1
#
_cell.length_a   1.000
_cell.length_b   1.000
_cell.length_c   1.000
_cell.angle_alpha   90.00
_cell.angle_beta   90.00
_cell.angle_gamma   90.00
#
_symmetry.space_group_name_H-M   'P 1'
#
loop_
_entity.id
_entity.type
_entity.pdbx_description
1 polymer ?
#
loop_
_entity_poly.entity_id
_entity_poly.type
_entity_poly.pdbx_seq_one_letter_code
_entity_poly.pdbx_strand_id
1 'polypeptide(L)'
;MILRRWLARARTRLRGAAAERELDDELGAHLEMAVEENLARGMSEREARRVARVDLGGVTTVKEARRQADSLYWLDTLLQDLRAALRRWTGRPQFALLVTATLGLSLGLATVAFSLFDAILLRPLPYVDSDRLVRVFAFSRDAPQSLHGASLPDFEDWQRQVQGLSQIAAWVSFPTHLAGRGPARMVRTTFATPQLFETLGVRPILGRTFRDDENVHGGDLRKVVLGYGLWQDAFGGSSDVIGRQVQMRGRPHEVIGA
;
A
#
# COMPACT_ATOMS: atom_id res chain seq x y z
N MET A 1 -9.39 22.58 19.20
CA MET A 1 -8.79 23.29 18.03
C MET A 1 -9.81 23.72 16.96
N ILE A 2 -10.86 22.93 16.69
CA ILE A 2 -11.91 23.22 15.69
C ILE A 2 -12.78 24.45 16.07
N LEU A 3 -13.09 24.63 17.36
CA LEU A 3 -13.91 25.75 17.85
C LEU A 3 -13.28 27.15 17.63
N ARG A 4 -11.95 27.24 17.74
CA ARG A 4 -11.18 28.48 17.47
C ARG A 4 -11.22 28.87 15.99
N ARG A 5 -11.26 27.89 15.08
CA ARG A 5 -11.40 28.12 13.63
C ARG A 5 -12.82 28.54 13.23
N TRP A 6 -13.85 28.06 13.94
CA TRP A 6 -15.24 28.51 13.75
C TRP A 6 -15.49 29.93 14.28
N LEU A 7 -14.92 30.28 15.42
CA LEU A 7 -14.98 31.65 15.95
C LEU A 7 -14.22 32.66 15.08
N ALA A 8 -13.09 32.25 14.48
CA ALA A 8 -12.39 33.05 13.48
C ALA A 8 -13.26 33.26 12.21
N ARG A 9 -13.95 32.22 11.74
CA ARG A 9 -14.92 32.29 10.60
C ARG A 9 -16.12 33.20 10.87
N ALA A 10 -16.66 33.19 12.09
CA ALA A 10 -17.75 34.10 12.46
C ALA A 10 -17.25 35.56 12.50
N ARG A 11 -16.04 35.78 13.01
CA ARG A 11 -15.40 37.10 13.10
C ARG A 11 -14.97 37.65 11.73
N THR A 12 -14.59 36.80 10.77
CA THR A 12 -14.28 37.23 9.40
C THR A 12 -15.54 37.50 8.58
N ARG A 13 -16.63 36.76 8.77
CA ARG A 13 -17.94 37.11 8.17
C ARG A 13 -18.50 38.42 8.69
N LEU A 14 -18.37 38.68 9.99
CA LEU A 14 -18.78 39.95 10.60
C LEU A 14 -17.89 41.12 10.17
N ARG A 15 -16.57 40.91 10.01
CA ARG A 15 -15.65 41.91 9.45
C ARG A 15 -15.85 42.14 7.95
N GLY A 16 -16.12 41.09 7.17
CA GLY A 16 -16.44 41.20 5.75
C GLY A 16 -17.72 41.98 5.52
N ALA A 17 -18.78 41.70 6.28
CA ALA A 17 -20.03 42.46 6.20
C ALA A 17 -19.89 43.90 6.68
N ALA A 18 -19.04 44.18 7.67
CA ALA A 18 -18.76 45.54 8.13
C ALA A 18 -17.91 46.33 7.13
N ALA A 19 -16.86 45.72 6.57
CA ALA A 19 -16.01 46.32 5.54
C ALA A 19 -16.76 46.53 4.23
N GLU A 20 -17.73 45.67 3.90
CA GLU A 20 -18.58 45.81 2.72
C GLU A 20 -19.59 46.95 2.89
N ARG A 21 -20.10 47.19 4.11
CA ARG A 21 -20.90 48.38 4.44
C ARG A 21 -20.06 49.65 4.41
N GLU A 22 -18.86 49.63 4.99
CA GLU A 22 -17.95 50.78 4.97
C GLU A 22 -17.56 51.17 3.53
N LEU A 23 -17.35 50.18 2.66
CA LEU A 23 -17.12 50.40 1.24
C LEU A 23 -18.38 50.91 0.51
N ASP A 24 -19.58 50.43 0.87
CA ASP A 24 -20.84 50.95 0.32
C ASP A 24 -21.08 52.40 0.73
N ASP A 25 -20.77 52.75 1.97
CA ASP A 25 -20.88 54.10 2.50
C ASP A 25 -19.84 55.03 1.83
N GLU A 26 -18.60 54.58 1.66
CA GLU A 26 -17.53 55.32 0.97
C GLU A 26 -17.87 55.55 -0.51
N LEU A 27 -18.36 54.51 -1.22
CA LEU A 27 -18.77 54.63 -2.62
C LEU A 27 -20.03 55.48 -2.79
N GLY A 28 -20.95 55.45 -1.82
CA GLY A 28 -22.12 56.34 -1.77
C GLY A 28 -21.71 57.80 -1.65
N ALA A 29 -20.79 58.11 -0.73
CA ALA A 29 -20.27 59.47 -0.53
C ALA A 29 -19.53 60.00 -1.77
N HIS A 30 -18.74 59.17 -2.44
CA HIS A 30 -18.08 59.56 -3.69
C HIS A 30 -19.07 59.81 -4.83
N LEU A 31 -20.17 59.05 -4.89
CA LEU A 31 -21.21 59.24 -5.89
C LEU A 31 -21.99 60.55 -5.65
N GLU A 32 -22.29 60.88 -4.39
CA GLU A 32 -22.92 62.16 -4.03
C GLU A 32 -22.03 63.35 -4.37
N MET A 33 -20.75 63.27 -4.04
CA MET A 33 -19.77 64.32 -4.36
C MET A 33 -19.63 64.56 -5.87
N ALA A 34 -19.61 63.48 -6.66
CA ALA A 34 -19.57 63.56 -8.13
C ALA A 34 -20.88 64.13 -8.72
N VAL A 35 -22.03 63.93 -8.05
CA VAL A 35 -23.30 64.54 -8.45
C VAL A 35 -23.30 66.03 -8.15
N GLU A 36 -22.85 66.45 -6.97
CA GLU A 36 -22.75 67.87 -6.59
C GLU A 36 -21.79 68.65 -7.49
N GLU A 37 -20.64 68.07 -7.82
CA GLU A 37 -19.67 68.71 -8.71
C GLU A 37 -20.24 68.91 -10.13
N ASN A 38 -20.99 67.93 -10.64
CA ASN A 38 -21.65 68.04 -11.94
C ASN A 38 -22.84 69.02 -11.93
N LEU A 39 -23.56 69.13 -10.81
CA LEU A 39 -24.56 70.18 -10.59
C LEU A 39 -23.92 71.57 -10.57
N ALA A 40 -22.79 71.73 -9.89
CA ALA A 40 -22.03 72.99 -9.83
C ALA A 40 -21.48 73.40 -11.21
N ARG A 41 -21.19 72.44 -12.09
CA ARG A 41 -20.83 72.67 -13.50
C ARG A 41 -22.04 72.98 -14.40
N GLY A 42 -23.24 73.11 -13.84
CA GLY A 42 -24.45 73.54 -14.54
C GLY A 42 -25.27 72.44 -15.19
N MET A 43 -25.00 71.16 -14.88
CA MET A 43 -25.81 70.05 -15.41
C MET A 43 -27.15 69.93 -14.69
N SER A 44 -28.16 69.39 -15.38
CA SER A 44 -29.43 69.03 -14.72
C SER A 44 -29.25 67.84 -13.77
N GLU A 45 -30.03 67.77 -12.69
CA GLU A 45 -29.90 66.73 -11.65
C GLU A 45 -29.97 65.29 -12.19
N ARG A 46 -30.82 65.05 -13.20
CA ARG A 46 -30.93 63.73 -13.85
C ARG A 46 -29.69 63.39 -14.67
N GLU A 47 -29.07 64.39 -15.28
CA GLU A 47 -27.89 64.23 -16.12
C GLU A 47 -26.63 64.09 -15.27
N ALA A 48 -26.49 64.88 -14.21
CA ALA A 48 -25.43 64.79 -13.22
C ALA A 48 -25.39 63.40 -12.55
N ARG A 49 -26.55 62.85 -12.14
CA ARG A 49 -26.65 61.48 -11.59
C ARG A 49 -26.29 60.39 -12.59
N ARG A 50 -26.63 60.57 -13.87
CA ARG A 50 -26.31 59.61 -14.93
C ARG A 50 -24.81 59.60 -15.21
N VAL A 51 -24.19 60.78 -15.34
CA VAL A 51 -22.75 60.93 -15.59
C VAL A 51 -21.94 60.41 -14.40
N ALA A 52 -22.29 60.79 -13.16
CA ALA A 52 -21.62 60.31 -11.95
C ALA A 52 -21.67 58.78 -11.81
N ARG A 53 -22.77 58.12 -12.20
CA ARG A 53 -22.87 56.65 -12.22
C ARG A 53 -21.99 55.98 -13.27
N VAL A 54 -21.75 56.64 -14.40
CA VAL A 54 -20.91 56.13 -15.50
C VAL A 54 -19.43 56.35 -15.17
N ASP A 55 -19.07 57.52 -14.63
CA ASP A 55 -17.70 57.87 -14.24
C ASP A 55 -17.17 57.01 -13.08
N LEU A 56 -18.04 56.60 -12.14
CA LEU A 56 -17.66 55.64 -11.10
C LEU A 56 -17.39 54.21 -11.62
N GLY A 57 -17.53 53.96 -12.92
CA GLY A 57 -17.04 52.74 -13.57
C GLY A 57 -17.72 51.43 -13.13
N GLY A 58 -18.97 51.52 -12.66
CA GLY A 58 -19.70 50.38 -12.11
C GLY A 58 -19.16 49.96 -10.75
N VAL A 59 -19.83 50.40 -9.69
CA VAL A 59 -19.60 50.01 -8.28
C VAL A 59 -19.36 48.50 -8.07
N THR A 60 -19.92 47.67 -8.95
CA THR A 60 -19.74 46.21 -8.99
C THR A 60 -18.31 45.78 -9.33
N THR A 61 -17.65 46.43 -10.28
CA THR A 61 -16.33 46.02 -10.81
C THR A 61 -15.22 46.28 -9.79
N VAL A 62 -15.29 47.42 -9.09
CA VAL A 62 -14.34 47.77 -8.01
C VAL A 62 -14.52 46.87 -6.79
N LYS A 63 -15.78 46.52 -6.47
CA LYS A 63 -16.09 45.52 -5.43
C LYS A 63 -15.58 44.12 -5.77
N GLU A 64 -15.70 43.69 -7.02
CA GLU A 64 -15.21 42.39 -7.49
C GLU A 64 -13.67 42.31 -7.47
N ALA A 65 -12.98 43.38 -7.89
CA ALA A 65 -11.51 43.45 -7.84
C ALA A 65 -10.98 43.38 -6.39
N ARG A 66 -11.64 44.06 -5.44
CA ARG A 66 -11.28 43.98 -4.01
C ARG A 66 -11.65 42.64 -3.38
N ARG A 67 -12.76 42.02 -3.79
CA ARG A 67 -13.14 40.65 -3.38
C ARG A 67 -12.17 39.57 -3.86
N GLN A 68 -11.55 39.74 -5.03
CA GLN A 68 -10.51 38.82 -5.53
C GLN A 68 -9.16 38.96 -4.82
N ALA A 69 -8.89 40.11 -4.19
CA ALA A 69 -7.64 40.34 -3.46
C ALA A 69 -7.57 39.60 -2.10
N ASP A 70 -8.72 39.15 -1.57
CA ASP A 70 -8.76 38.38 -0.32
C ASP A 70 -8.38 36.91 -0.56
N SER A 71 -7.16 36.57 -0.14
CA SER A 71 -6.55 35.22 -0.17
C SER A 71 -7.38 34.10 0.48
N LEU A 72 -8.54 34.37 1.07
CA LEU A 72 -9.40 33.36 1.68
C LEU A 72 -10.75 33.19 0.94
N TYR A 73 -11.04 34.04 -0.04
CA TYR A 73 -12.26 33.94 -0.85
C TYR A 73 -12.32 32.62 -1.64
N TRP A 74 -11.19 32.16 -2.21
CA TRP A 74 -11.13 30.88 -2.92
C TRP A 74 -11.53 29.69 -2.05
N LEU A 75 -11.29 29.74 -0.72
CA LEU A 75 -11.74 28.69 0.20
C LEU A 75 -13.26 28.70 0.36
N ASP A 76 -13.89 29.87 0.41
CA ASP A 76 -15.35 29.98 0.51
C ASP A 76 -16.02 29.56 -0.80
N THR A 77 -15.43 29.90 -1.96
CA THR A 77 -15.88 29.40 -3.27
C THR A 77 -15.75 27.88 -3.35
N LEU A 78 -14.60 27.30 -2.97
CA LEU A 78 -14.40 25.85 -2.94
C LEU A 78 -15.39 25.14 -2.00
N LEU A 79 -15.70 25.73 -0.83
CA LEU A 79 -16.67 25.15 0.10
C LEU A 79 -18.10 25.21 -0.43
N GLN A 80 -18.48 26.30 -1.10
CA GLN A 80 -19.77 26.42 -1.76
C GLN A 80 -19.89 25.40 -2.91
N ASP A 81 -18.85 25.28 -3.72
CA ASP A 81 -18.79 24.32 -4.83
C ASP A 81 -18.84 22.89 -4.32
N LEU A 82 -18.09 22.56 -3.26
CA LEU A 82 -18.10 21.23 -2.65
C LEU A 82 -19.50 20.88 -2.10
N ARG A 83 -20.18 21.84 -1.45
CA ARG A 83 -21.53 21.64 -0.91
C ARG A 83 -22.56 21.48 -2.03
N ALA A 84 -22.43 22.25 -3.11
CA ALA A 84 -23.25 22.12 -4.29
C ALA A 84 -23.04 20.78 -4.99
N ALA A 85 -21.78 20.34 -5.12
CA ALA A 85 -21.41 19.05 -5.67
C ALA A 85 -21.97 17.88 -4.83
N LEU A 86 -21.81 17.91 -3.51
CA LEU A 86 -22.41 16.94 -2.58
C LEU A 86 -23.93 16.86 -2.74
N ARG A 87 -24.62 18.00 -2.80
CA ARG A 87 -26.07 18.05 -3.00
C ARG A 87 -26.50 17.46 -4.35
N ARG A 88 -25.73 17.71 -5.41
CA ARG A 88 -25.96 17.09 -6.74
C ARG A 88 -25.72 15.58 -6.70
N TRP A 89 -24.70 15.14 -5.96
CA TRP A 89 -24.34 13.74 -5.80
C TRP A 89 -25.43 12.94 -5.08
N THR A 90 -26.02 13.51 -4.01
CA THR A 90 -27.16 12.90 -3.30
C THR A 90 -28.47 12.95 -4.10
N GLY A 91 -28.63 13.92 -5.01
CA GLY A 91 -29.82 14.06 -5.84
C GLY A 91 -29.90 13.11 -7.05
N ARG A 92 -28.77 12.48 -7.43
CA ARG A 92 -28.69 11.53 -8.56
C ARG A 92 -27.92 10.27 -8.16
N PRO A 93 -28.50 9.41 -7.31
CA PRO A 93 -27.79 8.29 -6.69
C PRO A 93 -27.29 7.24 -7.70
N GLN A 94 -27.98 7.06 -8.84
CA GLN A 94 -27.58 6.09 -9.87
C GLN A 94 -26.23 6.44 -10.53
N PHE A 95 -26.07 7.71 -10.92
CA PHE A 95 -24.82 8.20 -11.49
C PHE A 95 -23.70 8.19 -10.46
N ALA A 96 -24.01 8.62 -9.22
CA ALA A 96 -23.08 8.58 -8.11
C ALA A 96 -22.53 7.17 -7.87
N LEU A 97 -23.41 6.17 -7.86
CA LEU A 97 -23.07 4.77 -7.69
C LEU A 97 -22.15 4.28 -8.81
N LEU A 98 -22.51 4.54 -10.07
CA LEU A 98 -21.73 4.10 -11.24
C LEU A 98 -20.29 4.65 -11.19
N VAL A 99 -20.14 5.96 -10.96
CA VAL A 99 -18.84 6.62 -10.86
C VAL A 99 -18.04 6.09 -9.68
N THR A 100 -18.65 5.95 -8.51
CA THR A 100 -17.99 5.43 -7.30
C THR A 100 -17.57 3.98 -7.48
N ALA A 101 -18.41 3.15 -8.09
CA ALA A 101 -18.09 1.76 -8.38
C ALA A 101 -16.93 1.63 -9.38
N THR A 102 -16.92 2.48 -10.42
CA THR A 102 -15.87 2.47 -11.43
C THR A 102 -14.53 2.92 -10.86
N LEU A 103 -14.52 4.02 -10.08
CA LEU A 103 -13.33 4.51 -9.38
C LEU A 103 -12.87 3.53 -8.29
N GLY A 104 -13.80 2.97 -7.52
CA GLY A 104 -13.51 1.97 -6.50
C GLY A 104 -12.89 0.72 -7.10
N LEU A 105 -13.40 0.26 -8.25
CA LEU A 105 -12.87 -0.89 -8.95
C LEU A 105 -11.46 -0.63 -9.51
N SER A 106 -11.22 0.53 -10.12
CA SER A 106 -9.90 0.86 -10.66
C SER A 106 -8.84 1.04 -9.57
N LEU A 107 -9.19 1.73 -8.48
CA LEU A 107 -8.33 1.88 -7.31
C LEU A 107 -8.09 0.54 -6.60
N GLY A 108 -9.14 -0.28 -6.48
CA GLY A 108 -9.05 -1.62 -5.89
C GLY A 108 -8.11 -2.51 -6.69
N LEU A 109 -8.24 -2.53 -8.02
CA LEU A 109 -7.37 -3.32 -8.89
C LEU A 109 -5.91 -2.88 -8.79
N ALA A 110 -5.65 -1.57 -8.83
CA ALA A 110 -4.29 -1.03 -8.66
C ALA A 110 -3.70 -1.40 -7.29
N THR A 111 -4.51 -1.30 -6.22
CA THR A 111 -4.09 -1.63 -4.85
C THR A 111 -3.78 -3.13 -4.70
N VAL A 112 -4.62 -4.00 -5.27
CA VAL A 112 -4.40 -5.46 -5.23
C VAL A 112 -3.13 -5.84 -5.99
N ALA A 113 -2.94 -5.30 -7.20
CA ALA A 113 -1.74 -5.54 -7.99
C ALA A 113 -0.47 -5.09 -7.25
N PHE A 114 -0.50 -3.88 -6.68
CA PHE A 114 0.63 -3.38 -5.90
C PHE A 114 0.86 -4.17 -4.61
N SER A 115 -0.20 -4.59 -3.91
CA SER A 115 -0.06 -5.42 -2.70
C SER A 115 0.56 -6.78 -3.01
N LEU A 116 0.21 -7.37 -4.15
CA LEU A 116 0.82 -8.61 -4.62
C LEU A 116 2.29 -8.39 -5.00
N PHE A 117 2.58 -7.28 -5.69
CA PHE A 117 3.95 -6.89 -6.03
C PHE A 117 4.80 -6.68 -4.77
N ASP A 118 4.29 -5.95 -3.78
CA ASP A 118 4.94 -5.74 -2.47
C ASP A 118 5.21 -7.07 -1.77
N ALA A 119 4.20 -7.93 -1.69
CA ALA A 119 4.30 -9.22 -1.01
C ALA A 119 5.26 -10.20 -1.69
N ILE A 120 5.42 -10.14 -3.02
CA ILE A 120 6.28 -11.06 -3.78
C ILE A 120 7.70 -10.51 -3.94
N LEU A 121 7.86 -9.21 -4.17
CA LEU A 121 9.13 -8.62 -4.62
C LEU A 121 9.80 -7.70 -3.61
N LEU A 122 9.04 -6.97 -2.78
CA LEU A 122 9.60 -5.93 -1.91
C LEU A 122 9.77 -6.36 -0.47
N ARG A 123 8.89 -7.23 0.04
CA ARG A 123 9.05 -7.76 1.39
C ARG A 123 10.28 -8.68 1.44
N PRO A 124 11.28 -8.37 2.28
CA PRO A 124 12.40 -9.27 2.45
C PRO A 124 11.88 -10.62 2.90
N LEU A 125 12.46 -11.69 2.37
CA LEU A 125 12.13 -13.04 2.79
C LEU A 125 12.34 -13.11 4.32
N PRO A 126 11.43 -13.74 5.08
CA PRO A 126 11.50 -13.79 6.54
C PRO A 126 12.57 -14.78 7.02
N TYR A 127 13.79 -14.63 6.51
CA TYR A 127 14.98 -15.38 6.87
C TYR A 127 15.98 -14.43 7.54
N VAL A 128 16.80 -15.00 8.41
CA VAL A 128 17.92 -14.27 9.01
C VAL A 128 18.87 -13.87 7.88
N ASP A 129 19.38 -12.64 7.90
CA ASP A 129 20.30 -12.10 6.89
C ASP A 129 19.79 -12.26 5.44
N SER A 130 18.50 -12.01 5.21
CA SER A 130 17.84 -12.20 3.89
C SER A 130 18.53 -11.48 2.72
N ASP A 131 19.24 -10.39 2.99
CA ASP A 131 20.02 -9.59 2.03
C ASP A 131 21.31 -10.30 1.57
N ARG A 132 21.76 -11.32 2.31
CA ARG A 132 22.96 -12.12 2.01
C ARG A 132 22.64 -13.46 1.34
N LEU A 133 21.36 -13.79 1.21
CA LEU A 133 20.91 -15.02 0.57
C LEU A 133 20.86 -14.85 -0.94
N VAL A 134 21.55 -15.74 -1.65
CA VAL A 134 21.52 -15.81 -3.12
C VAL A 134 21.03 -17.18 -3.57
N ARG A 135 20.27 -17.21 -4.65
CA ARG A 135 19.85 -18.45 -5.30
C ARG A 135 20.73 -18.71 -6.51
N VAL A 136 21.42 -19.84 -6.50
CA VAL A 136 22.29 -20.26 -7.60
C VAL A 136 21.50 -21.16 -8.55
N PHE A 137 21.64 -20.89 -9.84
CA PHE A 137 21.04 -21.67 -10.92
C PHE A 137 22.13 -22.13 -11.88
N ALA A 138 21.95 -23.32 -12.45
CA ALA A 138 22.74 -23.78 -13.59
C ALA A 138 22.03 -23.38 -14.89
N PHE A 139 22.79 -23.22 -15.96
CA PHE A 139 22.27 -22.98 -17.30
C PHE A 139 23.14 -23.70 -18.33
N SER A 140 22.53 -24.11 -19.43
CA SER A 140 23.26 -24.64 -20.58
C SER A 140 23.84 -23.51 -21.42
N ARG A 141 25.08 -23.67 -21.91
CA ARG A 141 25.71 -22.69 -22.81
C ARG A 141 24.87 -22.42 -24.06
N ASP A 142 24.19 -23.44 -24.57
CA ASP A 142 23.35 -23.35 -25.77
C ASP A 142 21.99 -22.67 -25.52
N ALA A 143 21.60 -22.53 -24.24
CA ALA A 143 20.36 -21.88 -23.84
C ALA A 143 20.55 -21.09 -22.52
N PRO A 144 21.25 -19.94 -22.54
CA PRO A 144 21.55 -19.17 -21.33
C PRO A 144 20.31 -18.69 -20.56
N GLN A 145 19.19 -18.56 -21.27
CA GLN A 145 17.89 -18.18 -20.69
C GLN A 145 17.25 -19.30 -19.87
N SER A 146 17.69 -20.56 -20.07
CA SER A 146 17.09 -21.74 -19.47
C SER A 146 17.76 -22.06 -18.13
N LEU A 147 17.30 -21.41 -17.08
CA LEU A 147 17.77 -21.63 -15.72
C LEU A 147 17.20 -22.95 -15.18
N HIS A 148 18.06 -23.83 -14.69
CA HIS A 148 17.68 -25.08 -14.05
C HIS A 148 18.41 -25.26 -12.72
N GLY A 149 17.93 -26.20 -11.90
CA GLY A 149 18.62 -26.61 -10.68
C GLY A 149 19.96 -27.29 -11.01
N ALA A 150 20.87 -27.30 -10.03
CA ALA A 150 22.10 -28.07 -10.11
C ALA A 150 21.78 -29.57 -10.05
N SER A 151 22.51 -30.38 -10.81
CA SER A 151 22.57 -31.82 -10.53
C SER A 151 23.35 -32.07 -9.24
N LEU A 152 23.25 -33.28 -8.66
CA LEU A 152 24.02 -33.61 -7.45
C LEU A 152 25.55 -33.46 -7.67
N PRO A 153 26.14 -33.93 -8.78
CA PRO A 153 27.55 -33.65 -9.10
C PRO A 153 27.86 -32.15 -9.19
N ASP A 154 27.02 -31.36 -9.87
CA ASP A 154 27.25 -29.91 -9.98
C ASP A 154 27.22 -29.25 -8.59
N PHE A 155 26.30 -29.67 -7.72
CA PHE A 155 26.23 -29.17 -6.35
C PHE A 155 27.50 -29.49 -5.55
N GLU A 156 28.02 -30.72 -5.65
CA GLU A 156 29.26 -31.11 -5.01
C GLU A 156 30.47 -30.33 -5.54
N ASP A 157 30.51 -30.06 -6.85
CA ASP A 157 31.53 -29.23 -7.47
C ASP A 157 31.42 -27.78 -7.00
N TRP A 158 30.21 -27.23 -6.92
CA TRP A 158 29.99 -25.87 -6.42
C TRP A 158 30.41 -25.72 -4.97
N GLN A 159 30.09 -26.69 -4.11
CA GLN A 159 30.52 -26.69 -2.71
C GLN A 159 32.05 -26.66 -2.56
N ARG A 160 32.79 -27.27 -3.49
CA ARG A 160 34.26 -27.31 -3.45
C ARG A 160 34.93 -26.11 -4.12
N GLN A 161 34.33 -25.59 -5.20
CA GLN A 161 34.99 -24.64 -6.10
C GLN A 161 34.54 -23.19 -5.91
N VAL A 162 33.30 -22.95 -5.50
CA VAL A 162 32.76 -21.58 -5.39
C VAL A 162 33.33 -20.89 -4.15
N GLN A 163 34.18 -19.90 -4.39
CA GLN A 163 34.73 -19.03 -3.36
C GLN A 163 33.83 -17.80 -3.18
N GLY A 164 33.66 -17.33 -1.94
CA GLY A 164 32.88 -16.11 -1.62
C GLY A 164 31.47 -16.35 -1.07
N LEU A 165 30.99 -17.59 -1.07
CA LEU A 165 29.79 -17.98 -0.33
C LEU A 165 30.18 -18.61 1.01
N SER A 166 29.52 -18.21 2.10
CA SER A 166 29.79 -18.78 3.43
C SER A 166 29.34 -20.24 3.55
N GLN A 167 28.22 -20.58 2.90
CA GLN A 167 27.66 -21.92 2.89
C GLN A 167 26.80 -22.10 1.64
N ILE A 168 26.75 -23.32 1.11
CA ILE A 168 25.86 -23.68 -0.01
C ILE A 168 25.00 -24.85 0.44
N ALA A 169 23.69 -24.66 0.34
CA ALA A 169 22.68 -25.67 0.64
C ALA A 169 21.84 -25.97 -0.61
N ALA A 170 21.36 -27.22 -0.71
CA ALA A 170 20.49 -27.66 -1.80
C ALA A 170 19.16 -28.15 -1.26
N TRP A 171 18.12 -27.96 -2.07
CA TRP A 171 16.80 -28.51 -1.79
C TRP A 171 16.07 -28.89 -3.07
N VAL A 172 15.19 -29.88 -2.97
CA VAL A 172 14.24 -30.23 -4.03
C VAL A 172 12.88 -30.52 -3.41
N SER A 173 11.83 -29.89 -3.94
CA SER A 173 10.47 -30.04 -3.45
C SER A 173 9.62 -30.85 -4.41
N PHE A 174 8.82 -31.77 -3.88
CA PHE A 174 7.91 -32.62 -4.65
C PHE A 174 6.68 -32.98 -3.80
N PRO A 175 5.50 -33.17 -4.42
CA PRO A 175 4.33 -33.68 -3.71
C PRO A 175 4.57 -35.13 -3.27
N THR A 176 4.10 -35.49 -2.08
CA THR A 176 4.10 -36.88 -1.57
C THR A 176 2.89 -37.13 -0.69
N HIS A 177 2.40 -38.36 -0.69
CA HIS A 177 1.35 -38.79 0.23
C HIS A 177 1.94 -39.11 1.59
N LEU A 178 1.39 -38.45 2.61
CA LEU A 178 1.66 -38.71 4.02
C LEU A 178 0.48 -39.50 4.61
N ALA A 179 0.80 -40.61 5.25
CA ALA A 179 -0.12 -41.44 6.02
C ALA A 179 0.44 -41.65 7.44
N GLY A 180 -0.42 -41.94 8.42
CA GLY A 180 0.01 -42.20 9.80
C GLY A 180 -0.93 -41.66 10.88
N ARG A 181 -1.77 -40.65 10.56
CA ARG A 181 -2.86 -40.20 11.44
C ARG A 181 -4.03 -39.69 10.60
N GLY A 182 -5.13 -40.44 10.61
CA GLY A 182 -6.31 -40.12 9.81
C GLY A 182 -6.12 -40.36 8.30
N PRO A 183 -6.94 -39.74 7.44
CA PRO A 183 -6.90 -39.97 6.00
C PRO A 183 -5.56 -39.52 5.40
N ALA A 184 -5.10 -40.28 4.40
CA ALA A 184 -3.90 -39.95 3.65
C ALA A 184 -4.05 -38.56 3.01
N ARG A 185 -3.02 -37.72 3.15
CA ARG A 185 -3.02 -36.35 2.63
C ARG A 185 -1.83 -36.13 1.73
N MET A 186 -2.02 -35.34 0.68
CA MET A 186 -0.91 -34.90 -0.15
C MET A 186 -0.23 -33.72 0.53
N VAL A 187 1.07 -33.85 0.77
CA VAL A 187 1.91 -32.81 1.39
C VAL A 187 3.06 -32.45 0.46
N ARG A 188 3.51 -31.20 0.53
CA ARG A 188 4.77 -30.80 -0.11
C ARG A 188 5.92 -31.32 0.74
N THR A 189 6.72 -32.20 0.16
CA THR A 189 7.94 -32.74 0.79
C THR A 189 9.15 -32.07 0.17
N THR A 190 10.14 -31.76 0.99
CA THR A 190 11.39 -31.17 0.55
C THR A 190 12.54 -32.05 1.03
N PHE A 191 13.32 -32.58 0.09
CA PHE A 191 14.67 -33.06 0.43
C PHE A 191 15.56 -31.84 0.53
N ALA A 192 16.34 -31.76 1.60
CA ALA A 192 17.20 -30.64 1.91
C ALA A 192 18.52 -31.16 2.47
N THR A 193 19.61 -30.48 2.13
CA THR A 193 20.88 -30.70 2.82
C THR A 193 20.80 -30.17 4.25
N PRO A 194 21.50 -30.76 5.23
CA PRO A 194 21.50 -30.29 6.63
C PRO A 194 21.78 -28.79 6.79
N GLN A 195 22.69 -28.28 5.96
CA GLN A 195 23.11 -26.87 5.90
C GLN A 195 21.96 -25.90 5.60
N LEU A 196 20.85 -26.37 4.99
CA LEU A 196 19.76 -25.48 4.60
C LEU A 196 19.13 -24.75 5.79
N PHE A 197 18.97 -25.43 6.92
CA PHE A 197 18.39 -24.83 8.12
C PHE A 197 19.29 -23.74 8.69
N GLU A 198 20.61 -23.99 8.71
CA GLU A 198 21.60 -23.01 9.16
C GLU A 198 21.67 -21.81 8.20
N THR A 199 21.71 -22.07 6.89
CA THR A 199 21.71 -21.03 5.85
C THR A 199 20.48 -20.12 5.96
N LEU A 200 19.30 -20.67 6.23
CA LEU A 200 18.06 -19.88 6.38
C LEU A 200 17.89 -19.28 7.79
N GLY A 201 18.74 -19.64 8.74
CA GLY A 201 18.60 -19.25 10.15
C GLY A 201 17.35 -19.82 10.83
N VAL A 202 16.81 -20.92 10.31
CA VAL A 202 15.57 -21.53 10.81
C VAL A 202 15.91 -22.63 11.82
N ARG A 203 15.28 -22.56 13.00
CA ARG A 203 15.40 -23.59 14.04
C ARG A 203 14.05 -24.25 14.29
N PRO A 204 14.00 -25.57 14.49
CA PRO A 204 12.78 -26.24 14.87
C PRO A 204 12.35 -25.78 16.27
N ILE A 205 11.05 -25.76 16.50
CA ILE A 205 10.46 -25.46 17.82
C ILE A 205 10.70 -26.64 18.76
N LEU A 206 10.64 -27.87 18.21
CA LEU A 206 10.85 -29.10 18.94
C LEU A 206 11.88 -29.99 18.26
N GLY A 207 12.67 -30.71 19.05
CA GLY A 207 13.64 -31.68 18.56
C GLY A 207 14.85 -31.02 17.89
N ARG A 208 15.23 -31.53 16.72
CA ARG A 208 16.45 -31.12 16.01
C ARG A 208 16.29 -31.17 14.48
N THR A 209 17.26 -30.60 13.79
CA THR A 209 17.46 -30.73 12.34
C THR A 209 18.30 -31.95 12.00
N PHE A 210 18.51 -32.17 10.70
CA PHE A 210 19.40 -33.20 10.17
C PHE A 210 20.86 -32.93 10.57
N ARG A 211 21.62 -34.01 10.76
CA ARG A 211 23.08 -33.95 10.92
C ARG A 211 23.78 -34.30 9.61
N ASP A 212 25.03 -33.89 9.48
CA ASP A 212 25.83 -34.13 8.28
C ASP A 212 26.10 -35.62 8.01
N ASP A 213 26.22 -36.43 9.06
CA ASP A 213 26.39 -37.89 8.97
C ASP A 213 25.12 -38.63 8.51
N GLU A 214 23.96 -37.97 8.52
CA GLU A 214 22.67 -38.51 8.07
C GLU A 214 22.44 -38.25 6.57
N ASN A 215 23.21 -37.34 5.95
CA ASN A 215 23.11 -36.94 4.55
C ASN A 215 24.21 -37.58 3.66
N VAL A 216 24.63 -38.79 4.00
CA VAL A 216 25.65 -39.55 3.26
C VAL A 216 24.96 -40.53 2.30
N HIS A 217 25.62 -40.89 1.19
CA HIS A 217 25.14 -41.92 0.29
C HIS A 217 24.94 -43.25 1.04
N GLY A 218 23.69 -43.72 1.16
CA GLY A 218 23.33 -44.89 1.98
C GLY A 218 23.01 -44.60 3.46
N GLY A 219 23.00 -43.32 3.87
CA GLY A 219 22.60 -42.88 5.19
C GLY A 219 21.11 -43.10 5.49
N ASP A 220 20.72 -42.92 6.74
CA ASP A 220 19.33 -43.08 7.18
C ASP A 220 18.46 -41.89 6.73
N LEU A 221 18.02 -41.94 5.47
CA LEU A 221 17.12 -40.96 4.85
C LEU A 221 15.68 -41.05 5.38
N ARG A 222 15.42 -41.82 6.44
CA ARG A 222 14.08 -42.01 7.00
C ARG A 222 13.79 -41.05 8.15
N LYS A 223 14.47 -39.91 8.21
CA LYS A 223 14.21 -38.86 9.20
C LYS A 223 13.50 -37.69 8.54
N VAL A 224 12.54 -37.10 9.25
CA VAL A 224 11.76 -35.96 8.75
C VAL A 224 11.61 -34.88 9.80
N VAL A 225 11.58 -33.63 9.34
CA VAL A 225 11.20 -32.45 10.12
C VAL A 225 9.85 -31.98 9.59
N LEU A 226 8.87 -31.81 10.49
CA LEU A 226 7.54 -31.35 10.11
C LEU A 226 7.52 -29.83 9.96
N GLY A 227 6.84 -29.34 8.93
CA GLY A 227 6.53 -27.91 8.87
C GLY A 227 5.47 -27.54 9.91
N TYR A 228 5.59 -26.34 10.49
CA TYR A 228 4.70 -25.85 11.55
C TYR A 228 3.21 -26.07 11.27
N GLY A 229 2.72 -25.71 10.07
CA GLY A 229 1.31 -25.90 9.71
C GLY A 229 0.88 -27.37 9.72
N LEU A 230 1.73 -28.28 9.22
CA LEU A 230 1.43 -29.71 9.26
C LEU A 230 1.44 -30.25 10.69
N TRP A 231 2.36 -29.78 11.53
CA TRP A 231 2.41 -30.13 12.94
C TRP A 231 1.15 -29.66 13.70
N GLN A 232 0.68 -28.45 13.46
CA GLN A 232 -0.56 -27.93 14.04
C GLN A 232 -1.79 -28.70 13.52
N ASP A 233 -1.95 -28.83 12.19
CA ASP A 233 -3.17 -29.36 11.59
C ASP A 233 -3.29 -30.89 11.69
N ALA A 234 -2.18 -31.63 11.56
CA ALA A 234 -2.20 -33.09 11.58
C ALA A 234 -1.86 -33.67 12.95
N PHE A 235 -1.03 -32.99 13.73
CA PHE A 235 -0.54 -33.49 15.02
C PHE A 235 -1.09 -32.71 16.21
N GLY A 236 -1.90 -31.66 15.98
CA GLY A 236 -2.54 -30.87 17.02
C GLY A 236 -1.57 -30.03 17.84
N GLY A 237 -0.37 -29.73 17.29
CA GLY A 237 0.66 -29.01 18.03
C GLY A 237 1.26 -29.82 19.20
N SER A 238 1.15 -31.15 19.16
CA SER A 238 1.59 -32.00 20.26
C SER A 238 3.11 -32.16 20.31
N SER A 239 3.70 -32.06 21.51
CA SER A 239 5.14 -32.24 21.73
C SER A 239 5.60 -33.70 21.64
N ASP A 240 4.68 -34.64 21.75
CA ASP A 240 4.92 -36.08 21.63
C ASP A 240 5.12 -36.56 20.18
N VAL A 241 5.29 -35.62 19.24
CA VAL A 241 5.49 -35.93 17.82
C VAL A 241 6.91 -36.42 17.54
N ILE A 242 7.89 -36.04 18.35
CA ILE A 242 9.29 -36.45 18.19
C ILE A 242 9.44 -37.94 18.47
N GLY A 243 10.14 -38.67 17.60
CA GLY A 243 10.30 -40.12 17.62
C GLY A 243 9.12 -40.89 17.01
N ARG A 244 8.02 -40.22 16.64
CA ARG A 244 6.89 -40.90 15.98
C ARG A 244 7.23 -41.27 14.54
N GLN A 245 6.60 -42.35 14.07
CA GLN A 245 6.71 -42.82 12.71
C GLN A 245 5.56 -42.28 11.84
N VAL A 246 5.90 -41.70 10.70
CA VAL A 246 4.98 -41.32 9.64
C VAL A 246 5.27 -42.12 8.39
N GLN A 247 4.24 -42.48 7.62
CA GLN A 247 4.42 -43.21 6.38
C GLN A 247 4.45 -42.25 5.20
N MET A 248 5.54 -42.32 4.43
CA MET A 248 5.69 -41.61 3.17
C MET A 248 6.04 -42.64 2.09
N ARG A 249 5.25 -42.68 1.01
CA ARG A 249 5.40 -43.67 -0.07
C ARG A 249 5.47 -45.13 0.43
N GLY A 250 4.65 -45.45 1.45
CA GLY A 250 4.60 -46.78 2.04
C GLY A 250 5.82 -47.16 2.90
N ARG A 251 6.72 -46.22 3.20
CA ARG A 251 7.89 -46.44 4.06
C ARG A 251 7.79 -45.61 5.34
N PRO A 252 8.10 -46.18 6.52
CA PRO A 252 8.12 -45.45 7.77
C PRO A 252 9.30 -44.47 7.82
N HIS A 253 9.03 -43.26 8.29
CA HIS A 253 10.00 -42.21 8.55
C HIS A 253 9.80 -41.67 9.98
N GLU A 254 10.87 -41.50 10.72
CA GLU A 254 10.89 -40.96 12.08
C GLU A 254 10.85 -39.43 12.06
N VAL A 255 9.96 -38.85 12.86
CA VAL A 255 9.91 -37.40 13.07
C VAL A 255 10.98 -37.01 14.08
N ILE A 256 11.94 -36.18 13.67
CA ILE A 256 13.03 -35.70 14.54
C ILE A 256 12.88 -34.23 14.95
N GLY A 257 11.98 -33.49 14.29
CA GLY A 257 11.74 -32.07 14.56
C GLY A 257 10.38 -31.57 14.05
N ALA A 258 9.93 -30.43 14.59
CA ALA A 258 8.72 -29.71 14.19
C ALA A 258 8.84 -28.19 14.43
#